data_AF-A0AAW7M729-F1
#
_entry.id   AF-A0AAW7M729-F1
#
_cell.length_a   1.000
_cell.length_b   1.000
_cell.length_c   1.000
_cell.angle_alpha   90.00
_cell.angle_beta   90.00
_cell.angle_gamma   90.00
#
_symmetry.space_group_name_H-M   'P 1'
#
loop_
_entity.id
_entity.type
_entity.pdbx_description
1 polymer ?
#
loop_
_entity_poly.entity_id
_entity_poly.type
_entity_poly.pdbx_seq_one_letter_code
_entity_poly.pdbx_strand_id
1 'polypeptide(L)'
;MRRITAVTGLLAGAALALAGCSSDSPATIEVTGTQSGCAIAPDNPGFHGNCVLDLSDERVSGTVEVEFDQVGEDGDTVQFEGSAVISNDGGTWTSDTCTGMLEDETGHVEFDCELAGTGDYEGMTFVQHLEGTSTPSQVTGTLTEG
;
A
#
# COMPACT_ATOMS: atom_id res chain seq x y z
N MET A 1 17.24 -48.85 -66.51
CA MET A 1 17.36 -47.37 -66.54
C MET A 1 17.51 -46.86 -65.11
N ARG A 2 18.46 -45.94 -64.92
CA ARG A 2 18.63 -44.93 -63.86
C ARG A 2 18.70 -45.36 -62.38
N ARG A 3 19.92 -45.22 -61.86
CA ARG A 3 20.27 -44.90 -60.45
C ARG A 3 19.61 -43.59 -60.01
N ILE A 4 19.16 -43.49 -58.75
CA ILE A 4 19.17 -42.22 -57.99
C ILE A 4 19.57 -42.52 -56.54
N THR A 5 20.60 -41.82 -56.10
CA THR A 5 21.17 -41.72 -54.76
C THR A 5 20.72 -40.38 -54.15
N ALA A 6 20.39 -40.32 -52.86
CA ALA A 6 20.39 -39.10 -52.01
C ALA A 6 20.34 -39.58 -50.54
N VAL A 7 21.28 -39.36 -49.61
CA VAL A 7 22.18 -38.26 -49.19
C VAL A 7 21.49 -37.22 -48.28
N THR A 8 22.02 -37.13 -47.05
CA THR A 8 21.98 -36.02 -46.04
C THR A 8 20.63 -35.62 -45.44
N GLY A 9 20.52 -35.19 -44.18
CA GLY A 9 21.52 -34.88 -43.17
C GLY A 9 20.84 -34.66 -41.81
N LEU A 10 21.55 -34.99 -40.72
CA LEU A 10 21.07 -34.81 -39.35
C LEU A 10 21.47 -33.39 -38.89
N LEU A 11 20.49 -32.51 -38.73
CA LEU A 11 20.68 -31.17 -38.17
C LEU A 11 20.92 -31.28 -36.66
N ALA A 12 22.07 -30.81 -36.20
CA ALA A 12 22.36 -30.58 -34.79
C ALA A 12 21.53 -29.39 -34.30
N GLY A 13 20.52 -29.67 -33.46
CA GLY A 13 19.77 -28.64 -32.75
C GLY A 13 20.60 -28.11 -31.59
N ALA A 14 21.17 -26.91 -31.73
CA ALA A 14 21.65 -26.13 -30.61
C ALA A 14 20.45 -25.45 -29.95
N ALA A 15 19.92 -26.05 -28.89
CA ALA A 15 18.99 -25.36 -28.00
C ALA A 15 19.80 -24.36 -27.18
N LEU A 16 19.71 -23.07 -27.53
CA LEU A 16 20.10 -21.99 -26.63
C LEU A 16 19.13 -22.01 -25.45
N ALA A 17 19.60 -22.47 -24.29
CA ALA A 17 18.96 -22.20 -23.02
C ALA A 17 19.09 -20.70 -22.75
N LEU A 18 18.02 -19.95 -23.01
CA LEU A 18 17.85 -18.62 -22.46
C LEU A 18 17.72 -18.80 -20.94
N ALA A 19 18.77 -18.43 -20.22
CA ALA A 19 18.71 -18.21 -18.79
C ALA A 19 17.66 -17.12 -18.55
N GLY A 20 16.46 -17.53 -18.13
CA GLY A 20 15.48 -16.62 -17.58
C GLY A 20 16.06 -16.07 -16.29
N CYS A 21 16.46 -14.80 -16.30
CA CYS A 21 16.55 -14.03 -15.07
C CYS A 21 15.12 -13.94 -14.54
N SER A 22 14.75 -14.84 -13.62
CA SER A 22 13.63 -14.59 -12.72
C SER A 22 14.06 -13.41 -11.86
N SER A 23 13.68 -12.21 -12.25
CA SER A 23 13.62 -11.10 -11.32
C SER A 23 12.53 -11.47 -10.30
N ASP A 24 12.92 -12.10 -9.19
CA ASP A 24 12.06 -12.31 -8.02
C ASP A 24 11.74 -10.93 -7.46
N SER A 25 10.79 -10.24 -8.10
CA SER A 25 10.12 -9.13 -7.47
C SER A 25 9.20 -9.72 -6.40
N PRO A 26 9.18 -9.14 -5.18
CA PRO A 26 8.27 -9.60 -4.14
C PRO A 26 6.83 -9.54 -4.65
N ALA A 27 6.01 -10.49 -4.21
CA ALA A 27 4.60 -10.50 -4.54
C ALA A 27 3.93 -9.27 -3.93
N THR A 28 3.09 -8.60 -4.73
CA THR A 28 2.31 -7.42 -4.32
C THR A 28 0.83 -7.75 -4.39
N ILE A 29 0.09 -7.29 -3.39
CA ILE A 29 -1.35 -7.51 -3.24
C ILE A 29 -2.01 -6.15 -3.12
N GLU A 30 -2.86 -5.82 -4.08
CA GLU A 30 -3.67 -4.61 -4.05
C GLU A 30 -4.79 -4.76 -3.03
N VAL A 31 -4.95 -3.76 -2.17
CA VAL A 31 -5.99 -3.73 -1.14
C VAL A 31 -6.85 -2.49 -1.30
N THR A 32 -8.14 -2.63 -1.03
CA THR A 32 -9.11 -1.54 -1.09
C THR A 32 -10.10 -1.66 0.06
N GLY A 33 -10.66 -0.55 0.50
CA GLY A 33 -11.68 -0.57 1.54
C GLY A 33 -11.99 0.81 2.07
N THR A 34 -12.31 0.87 3.36
CA THR A 34 -12.75 2.11 4.00
C THR A 34 -12.16 2.32 5.39
N GLN A 35 -12.02 3.58 5.77
CA GLN A 35 -11.75 4.00 7.14
C GLN A 35 -12.98 4.67 7.74
N SER A 36 -13.35 4.28 8.96
CA SER A 36 -14.47 4.87 9.70
C SER A 36 -14.10 5.14 11.17
N GLY A 37 -14.92 5.90 11.89
CA GLY A 37 -14.73 6.11 13.35
C GLY A 37 -13.84 7.29 13.73
N CYS A 38 -13.05 7.83 12.80
CA CYS A 38 -12.35 9.09 12.97
C CYS A 38 -12.72 10.09 11.87
N ALA A 39 -12.93 11.34 12.27
CA ALA A 39 -13.12 12.46 11.37
C ALA A 39 -11.96 13.45 11.59
N ILE A 40 -11.20 13.70 10.53
CA ILE A 40 -10.26 14.81 10.48
C ILE A 40 -11.10 16.05 10.16
N ALA A 41 -11.00 17.08 10.99
CA ALA A 41 -11.84 18.26 10.90
C ALA A 41 -10.99 19.55 10.84
N PRO A 42 -11.40 20.57 10.07
CA PRO A 42 -10.64 21.82 9.92
C PRO A 42 -10.40 22.56 11.23
N ASP A 43 -11.31 22.41 12.20
CA ASP A 43 -11.22 23.07 13.52
C ASP A 43 -10.25 22.36 14.49
N ASN A 44 -9.70 21.20 14.10
CA ASN A 44 -8.70 20.47 14.87
C ASN A 44 -7.66 19.78 13.97
N PRO A 45 -6.69 20.54 13.42
CA PRO A 45 -5.70 20.01 12.49
C PRO A 45 -4.68 19.07 13.17
N GLY A 46 -4.56 19.14 14.50
CA GLY A 46 -3.88 18.13 15.31
C GLY A 46 -4.85 16.99 15.64
N PHE A 47 -4.83 15.90 14.87
CA PHE A 47 -5.77 14.80 15.04
C PHE A 47 -5.11 13.62 15.74
N HIS A 48 -5.60 13.28 16.93
CA HIS A 48 -5.26 12.04 17.64
C HIS A 48 -6.54 11.25 17.82
N GLY A 49 -6.58 10.01 17.32
CA GLY A 49 -7.80 9.23 17.39
C GLY A 49 -7.67 7.79 16.98
N ASN A 50 -8.75 7.05 17.25
CA ASN A 50 -8.90 5.66 16.89
C ASN A 50 -9.93 5.54 15.77
N CYS A 51 -9.56 4.86 14.68
CA CYS A 51 -10.42 4.54 13.56
C CYS A 51 -10.52 3.03 13.38
N VAL A 52 -11.41 2.61 12.48
CA VAL A 52 -11.57 1.23 12.02
C VAL A 52 -11.27 1.19 10.53
N LEU A 53 -10.34 0.33 10.14
CA LEU A 53 -10.05 -0.02 8.76
C LEU A 53 -10.74 -1.33 8.40
N ASP A 54 -11.61 -1.27 7.38
CA ASP A 54 -12.26 -2.43 6.78
C ASP A 54 -11.77 -2.55 5.34
N LEU A 55 -10.75 -3.39 5.13
CA LEU A 55 -10.07 -3.57 3.85
C LEU A 55 -10.32 -4.96 3.28
N SER A 56 -10.07 -5.12 1.97
CA SER A 56 -10.25 -6.38 1.25
C SER A 56 -9.30 -7.50 1.70
N ASP A 57 -8.22 -7.17 2.41
CA ASP A 57 -7.30 -8.13 3.03
C ASP A 57 -7.32 -7.96 4.55
N GLU A 58 -7.65 -9.04 5.26
CA GLU A 58 -7.81 -9.03 6.71
C GLU A 58 -6.51 -8.74 7.46
N ARG A 59 -5.35 -8.98 6.84
CA ARG A 59 -4.04 -8.74 7.45
C ARG A 59 -3.76 -7.27 7.69
N VAL A 60 -4.34 -6.39 6.88
CA VAL A 60 -4.21 -4.93 6.96
C VAL A 60 -5.52 -4.26 7.40
N SER A 61 -6.52 -5.05 7.79
CA SER A 61 -7.76 -4.57 8.42
C SER A 61 -7.62 -4.56 9.95
N GLY A 62 -8.38 -3.72 10.65
CA GLY A 62 -8.35 -3.67 12.11
C GLY A 62 -8.67 -2.32 12.70
N THR A 63 -8.17 -2.10 13.92
CA THR A 63 -8.22 -0.77 14.55
C THR A 63 -6.97 0.00 14.16
N VAL A 64 -7.09 1.28 13.82
CA VAL A 64 -5.95 2.16 13.57
C VAL A 64 -5.93 3.28 14.59
N GLU A 65 -4.80 3.45 15.26
CA GLU A 65 -4.48 4.65 16.04
C GLU A 65 -3.66 5.58 15.17
N VAL A 66 -4.01 6.86 15.14
CA VAL A 66 -3.25 7.89 14.42
C VAL A 66 -2.99 9.08 15.31
N GLU A 67 -1.84 9.70 15.09
CA GLU A 67 -1.43 10.96 15.72
C GLU A 67 -0.87 11.86 14.63
N PHE A 68 -1.48 13.02 14.40
CA PHE A 68 -1.05 14.00 13.42
C PHE A 68 -0.82 15.36 14.04
N ASP A 69 0.26 16.00 13.60
CA ASP A 69 0.61 17.37 13.89
C ASP A 69 0.52 18.20 12.61
N GLN A 70 -0.03 19.41 12.72
CA GLN A 70 0.04 20.38 11.64
C GLN A 70 1.49 20.86 11.46
N VAL A 71 2.01 20.72 10.24
CA VAL A 71 3.38 21.13 9.89
C VAL A 71 3.41 22.35 8.97
N GLY A 72 2.30 22.67 8.31
CA GLY A 72 2.24 23.79 7.38
C GLY A 72 0.81 24.19 6.99
N GLU A 73 0.73 25.31 6.30
CA GLU A 73 -0.50 25.86 5.72
C GLU A 73 -0.11 26.63 4.45
N ASP A 74 -0.83 26.40 3.35
CA ASP A 74 -0.69 27.14 2.08
C ASP A 74 -2.08 27.44 1.51
N GLY A 75 -2.49 28.71 1.60
CA GLY A 75 -3.84 29.12 1.21
C GLY A 75 -4.90 28.44 2.07
N ASP A 76 -5.79 27.68 1.44
CA ASP A 76 -6.87 26.94 2.08
C ASP A 76 -6.52 25.46 2.32
N THR A 77 -5.22 25.13 2.31
CA THR A 77 -4.71 23.77 2.52
C THR A 77 -3.82 23.69 3.76
N VAL A 78 -4.20 22.83 4.69
CA VAL A 78 -3.41 22.49 5.87
C VAL A 78 -2.60 21.22 5.60
N GLN A 79 -1.31 21.23 5.92
CA GLN A 79 -0.42 20.07 5.80
C GLN A 79 -0.16 19.47 7.17
N PHE A 80 -0.19 18.13 7.25
CA PHE A 80 0.05 17.39 8.48
C PHE A 80 1.03 16.23 8.27
N GLU A 81 1.78 15.94 9.32
CA GLU A 81 2.66 14.77 9.42
C GLU A 81 2.34 14.02 10.70
N GLY A 82 2.64 12.73 10.74
CA GLY A 82 2.53 11.98 11.98
C GLY A 82 2.67 10.47 11.83
N SER A 83 2.00 9.75 12.73
CA SER A 83 2.15 8.31 12.87
C SER A 83 0.83 7.55 12.73
N ALA A 84 0.94 6.27 12.40
CA ALA A 84 -0.19 5.35 12.34
C ALA A 84 0.20 3.97 12.87
N VAL A 85 -0.69 3.37 13.65
CA VAL A 85 -0.57 2.01 14.18
C VAL A 85 -1.84 1.24 13.88
N ILE A 86 -1.79 0.28 12.95
CA ILE A 86 -2.89 -0.66 12.68
C ILE A 86 -2.68 -1.90 13.54
N SER A 87 -3.72 -2.34 14.25
CA SER A 87 -3.69 -3.51 15.13
C SER A 87 -4.81 -4.50 14.80
N ASN A 88 -4.47 -5.78 14.73
CA ASN A 88 -5.41 -6.91 14.60
C ASN A 88 -4.85 -8.18 15.28
N ASP A 89 -5.50 -9.33 15.08
CA ASP A 89 -5.13 -10.58 15.73
C ASP A 89 -3.76 -11.14 15.30
N GLY A 90 -3.24 -10.77 14.11
CA GLY A 90 -1.98 -11.27 13.58
C GLY A 90 -0.76 -10.41 13.94
N GLY A 91 -0.96 -9.14 14.27
CA GLY A 91 0.15 -8.25 14.63
C GLY A 91 -0.18 -6.77 14.53
N THR A 92 0.86 -5.97 14.34
CA THR A 92 0.72 -4.52 14.14
C THR A 92 1.46 -4.04 12.89
N TRP A 93 0.92 -2.98 12.27
CA TRP A 93 1.56 -2.21 11.22
C TRP A 93 1.86 -0.83 11.76
N THR A 94 3.11 -0.39 11.67
CA THR A 94 3.54 0.87 12.30
C THR A 94 4.23 1.77 11.29
N SER A 95 3.93 3.07 11.35
CA SER A 95 4.66 4.13 10.66
C SER A 95 4.78 5.35 11.55
N ASP A 96 5.95 5.99 11.54
CA ASP A 96 6.20 7.28 12.21
C ASP A 96 6.26 8.43 11.19
N THR A 97 6.04 8.15 9.90
CA THR A 97 6.25 9.09 8.80
C THR A 97 5.10 9.03 7.80
N CYS A 98 3.90 9.28 8.29
CA CYS A 98 2.76 9.52 7.45
C CYS A 98 2.64 11.01 7.10
N THR A 99 2.09 11.30 5.93
CA THR A 99 1.90 12.67 5.42
C THR A 99 0.49 12.83 4.93
N GLY A 100 -0.07 14.03 5.07
CA GLY A 100 -1.33 14.33 4.41
C GLY A 100 -1.66 15.80 4.33
N MET A 101 -2.82 16.06 3.73
CA MET A 101 -3.36 17.40 3.54
C MET A 101 -4.87 17.45 3.75
N LEU A 102 -5.35 18.59 4.23
CA LEU A 102 -6.76 18.91 4.42
C LEU A 102 -7.05 20.22 3.70
N GLU A 103 -7.99 20.19 2.77
CA GLU A 103 -8.52 21.40 2.13
C GLU A 103 -9.70 21.94 2.95
N ASP A 104 -9.55 23.14 3.51
CA ASP A 104 -10.54 23.73 4.43
C ASP A 104 -11.89 24.02 3.75
N GLU A 105 -11.88 24.46 2.48
CA GLU A 105 -13.11 24.81 1.76
C GLU A 105 -13.96 23.58 1.41
N THR A 106 -13.33 22.46 1.08
CA THR A 106 -13.98 21.25 0.59
C THR A 106 -14.14 20.20 1.70
N GLY A 107 -13.34 20.30 2.76
CA GLY A 107 -13.16 19.23 3.74
C GLY A 107 -12.51 17.98 3.16
N HIS A 108 -11.89 18.08 1.97
CA HIS A 108 -11.19 16.97 1.34
C HIS A 108 -9.90 16.68 2.08
N VAL A 109 -9.71 15.42 2.45
CA VAL A 109 -8.53 14.93 3.12
C VAL A 109 -7.83 13.91 2.24
N GLU A 110 -6.51 14.00 2.16
CA GLU A 110 -5.63 12.99 1.60
C GLU A 110 -4.56 12.60 2.61
N PHE A 111 -4.22 11.32 2.63
CA PHE A 111 -3.31 10.78 3.62
C PHE A 111 -2.56 9.55 3.12
N ASP A 112 -1.24 9.56 3.26
CA ASP A 112 -0.34 8.50 2.81
C ASP A 112 0.53 7.99 3.96
N CYS A 113 0.67 6.66 4.07
CA CYS A 113 1.63 6.02 4.96
C CYS A 113 2.31 4.83 4.29
N GLU A 114 3.58 4.63 4.62
CA GLU A 114 4.27 3.35 4.47
C GLU A 114 4.46 2.74 5.85
N LEU A 115 3.83 1.58 6.09
CA LEU A 115 3.82 0.89 7.37
C LEU A 115 4.62 -0.42 7.31
N ALA A 116 5.42 -0.66 8.35
CA ALA A 116 6.17 -1.91 8.53
C ALA A 116 5.38 -2.88 9.41
N GLY A 117 5.30 -4.14 8.98
CA GLY A 117 4.64 -5.21 9.72
C GLY A 117 5.47 -5.78 10.87
N THR A 118 4.79 -6.23 11.92
CA THR A 118 5.35 -6.91 13.10
C THR A 118 4.50 -8.12 13.46
N GLY A 119 5.00 -9.03 14.31
CA GLY A 119 4.29 -10.27 14.64
C GLY A 119 4.25 -11.21 13.44
N ASP A 120 3.06 -11.66 13.04
CA ASP A 120 2.89 -12.53 11.86
C ASP A 120 3.19 -11.81 10.53
N TYR A 121 3.41 -10.49 10.57
CA TYR A 121 3.69 -9.64 9.41
C TYR A 121 5.15 -9.15 9.35
N GLU A 122 6.05 -9.72 10.16
CA GLU A 122 7.47 -9.35 10.13
C GLU A 122 8.06 -9.49 8.72
N GLY A 123 8.70 -8.42 8.24
CA GLY A 123 9.30 -8.34 6.90
C GLY A 123 8.35 -7.91 5.78
N MET A 124 7.06 -7.73 6.08
CA MET A 124 6.08 -7.21 5.13
C MET A 124 5.96 -5.68 5.22
N THR A 125 5.57 -5.05 4.11
CA THR A 125 5.31 -3.61 4.02
C THR A 125 3.92 -3.36 3.48
N PHE A 126 3.19 -2.43 4.08
CA PHE A 126 1.90 -1.95 3.59
C PHE A 126 1.99 -0.46 3.26
N VAL A 127 1.77 -0.10 2.00
CA VAL A 127 1.67 1.30 1.57
C VAL A 127 0.19 1.62 1.39
N GLN A 128 -0.32 2.60 2.11
CA GLN A 128 -1.73 3.02 2.03
C GLN A 128 -1.87 4.46 1.55
N HIS A 129 -2.98 4.70 0.85
CA HIS A 129 -3.50 6.01 0.49
C HIS A 129 -4.96 6.07 0.94
N LEU A 130 -5.31 7.13 1.68
CA LEU A 130 -6.66 7.45 2.09
C LEU A 130 -7.08 8.77 1.46
N GLU A 131 -8.30 8.81 0.94
CA GLU A 131 -8.90 10.05 0.43
C GLU A 131 -10.40 10.14 0.76
N GLY A 132 -10.91 11.36 0.95
CA GLY A 132 -12.35 11.60 1.05
C GLY A 132 -12.72 12.95 1.63
N THR A 133 -14.01 13.29 1.56
CA THR A 133 -14.58 14.52 2.14
C THR A 133 -15.46 14.26 3.36
N SER A 134 -15.68 12.99 3.70
CA SER A 134 -16.54 12.55 4.78
C SER A 134 -16.20 11.14 5.22
N THR A 135 -16.61 10.77 6.43
CA THR A 135 -16.49 9.40 6.92
C THR A 135 -17.67 8.54 6.44
N PRO A 136 -17.43 7.31 5.94
CA PRO A 136 -16.13 6.67 5.81
C PRO A 136 -15.31 7.18 4.61
N SER A 137 -14.00 7.33 4.81
CA SER A 137 -13.05 7.69 3.76
C SER A 137 -12.62 6.45 2.99
N GLN A 138 -12.28 6.62 1.71
CA GLN A 138 -11.82 5.54 0.86
C GLN A 138 -10.36 5.24 1.15
N VAL A 139 -10.00 3.96 1.16
CA VAL A 139 -8.62 3.51 1.36
C VAL A 139 -8.23 2.59 0.21
N THR A 140 -7.05 2.83 -0.34
CA THR A 140 -6.37 1.96 -1.30
C THR A 140 -4.95 1.69 -0.81
N GLY A 141 -4.32 0.64 -1.29
CA GLY A 141 -2.92 0.39 -0.96
C GLY A 141 -2.36 -0.88 -1.55
N THR A 142 -1.08 -1.11 -1.28
CA THR A 142 -0.35 -2.29 -1.74
C THR A 142 0.36 -2.94 -0.56
N LEU A 143 0.10 -4.22 -0.37
CA LEU A 143 0.79 -5.09 0.58
C LEU A 143 1.90 -5.85 -0.15
N THR A 144 3.14 -5.76 0.34
CA THR A 144 4.32 -6.41 -0.22
C THR A 144 4.85 -7.44 0.77
N GLU A 145 5.07 -8.68 0.31
CA GLU A 145 5.63 -9.76 1.12
C GLU A 145 7.16 -9.80 0.96
N GLY A 146 7.89 -9.95 2.08
CA GLY A 146 9.36 -9.94 2.14
C GLY A 146 10.04 -11.30 1.97
#